data_AF-A0A963S6Q8-F1
#
_entry.id   AF-A0A963S6Q8-F1
#
_cell.length_a   1.000
_cell.length_b   1.000
_cell.length_c   1.000
_cell.angle_alpha   90.00
_cell.angle_beta   90.00
_cell.angle_gamma   90.00
#
_symmetry.space_group_name_H-M   'P 1'
#
loop_
_entity.id
_entity.type
_entity.pdbx_description
1 polymer ?
#
loop_
_entity_poly.entity_id
_entity_poly.type
_entity_poly.pdbx_seq_one_letter_code
_entity_poly.pdbx_strand_id
1 'polypeptide(L)' 'YQMAGMNQQLNSDIETVFLMADVSLQPIASKLVKEIALFGGEISNFVSPAVRDDVVARIEKIGRRGDY' A
#
# COMPACT_ATOMS: atom_id res chain seq x y z
N TYR A 1 4.59 -16.79 -2.09
CA TYR A 1 5.09 -18.04 -1.47
C TYR A 1 6.59 -18.22 -1.56
N GLN A 2 7.29 -17.74 -2.60
CA GLN A 2 8.76 -17.89 -2.74
C GLN A 2 9.54 -17.39 -1.50
N MET A 3 9.15 -16.24 -0.94
CA MET A 3 9.77 -15.68 0.27
C MET A 3 9.62 -16.56 1.52
N ALA A 4 8.52 -17.30 1.69
CA ALA A 4 8.34 -18.15 2.86
C ALA A 4 9.34 -19.32 2.85
N GLY A 5 9.58 -19.92 1.68
CA GLY A 5 10.61 -20.95 1.52
C GLY A 5 12.03 -20.43 1.78
N MET A 6 12.33 -19.20 1.32
CA MET A 6 13.61 -18.56 1.62
C MET A 6 13.79 -18.28 3.12
N ASN A 7 12.74 -17.81 3.79
CA ASN A 7 12.78 -17.54 5.23
C ASN A 7 13.02 -18.82 6.04
N GLN A 8 12.37 -19.93 5.66
CA GLN A 8 12.58 -21.23 6.31
C GLN A 8 14.02 -21.74 6.14
N GLN A 9 14.65 -21.47 4.99
CA GLN A 9 16.05 -21.82 4.76
C GLN A 9 17.02 -20.97 5.60
N LEU A 10 16.67 -19.71 5.86
CA LEU A 10 17.47 -18.81 6.71
C LEU A 10 17.32 -19.12 8.20
N ASN A 11 16.10 -19.45 8.64
CA ASN A 11 15.81 -19.82 10.02
C ASN A 11 14.62 -20.78 10.08
N SER A 12 14.87 -22.02 10.47
CA SER A 12 13.87 -23.08 10.56
C SER A 12 12.88 -22.90 11.71
N ASP A 13 13.18 -22.07 12.70
CA ASP A 13 12.33 -21.85 13.87
C ASP A 13 11.22 -20.81 13.59
N ILE A 14 11.23 -20.16 12.43
CA ILE A 14 10.25 -19.13 12.05
C ILE A 14 9.25 -19.69 11.03
N GLU A 15 7.98 -19.69 11.40
CA GLU A 15 6.88 -20.09 10.52
C GLU A 15 6.19 -18.87 9.89
N THR A 16 5.90 -18.94 8.59
CA THR A 16 5.15 -17.90 7.86
C THR A 16 3.70 -18.35 7.66
N VAL A 17 2.76 -17.68 8.32
CA VAL A 17 1.32 -17.95 8.17
C VAL A 17 0.72 -16.99 7.14
N PHE A 18 -0.04 -17.51 6.18
CA PHE A 18 -0.77 -16.73 5.20
C PHE A 18 -2.23 -16.60 5.60
N LEU A 19 -2.72 -15.36 5.66
CA LEU A 19 -4.12 -15.06 5.90
C LEU A 19 -4.68 -14.39 4.65
N MET A 20 -5.88 -14.80 4.24
CA MET A 20 -6.59 -14.15 3.15
C MET A 20 -7.18 -12.83 3.64
N ALA A 21 -6.96 -11.76 2.90
CA ALA A 21 -7.67 -10.50 3.14
C ALA A 21 -9.15 -10.66 2.79
N ASP A 22 -10.00 -9.90 3.48
CA ASP A 22 -11.42 -9.77 3.16
C ASP A 22 -11.59 -9.38 1.68
N VAL A 23 -12.52 -10.03 0.99
CA VAL A 23 -12.78 -9.82 -0.45
C VAL A 23 -13.05 -8.35 -0.78
N SER A 24 -13.67 -7.62 0.15
CA SER A 24 -13.96 -6.18 0.00
C SER A 24 -12.69 -5.30 -0.01
N LEU A 25 -11.57 -5.79 0.51
CA LEU A 25 -10.30 -5.05 0.63
C LEU A 25 -9.18 -5.60 -0.28
N GLN A 26 -9.39 -6.75 -0.91
CA GLN A 26 -8.44 -7.39 -1.83
C GLN A 26 -7.94 -6.52 -3.01
N PRO A 27 -8.67 -5.52 -3.54
CA PRO A 27 -8.19 -4.75 -4.70
C PRO A 27 -7.10 -3.70 -4.42
N ILE A 28 -6.78 -3.37 -3.17
CA ILE A 28 -6.06 -2.12 -2.88
C ILE A 28 -4.54 -2.33 -2.83
N ALA A 29 -3.88 -2.15 -3.98
CA ALA A 29 -2.43 -2.00 -4.04
C ALA A 29 -2.05 -0.57 -3.61
N SER A 30 -1.15 -0.40 -2.62
CA SER A 30 -0.69 0.92 -2.18
C SER A 30 -0.09 1.75 -3.31
N LYS A 31 0.45 1.12 -4.36
CA LYS A 31 0.94 1.81 -5.55
C LYS A 31 -0.18 2.56 -6.27
N LEU A 32 -1.32 1.92 -6.48
CA LEU A 32 -2.46 2.49 -7.21
C LEU A 32 -3.08 3.66 -6.43
N VAL A 33 -3.25 3.52 -5.10
CA VAL A 33 -3.73 4.60 -4.23
C VAL A 33 -2.82 5.83 -4.33
N LYS A 34 -1.50 5.63 -4.28
CA LYS A 34 -0.53 6.73 -4.42
C LYS A 34 -0.57 7.37 -5.81
N GLU A 35 -0.77 6.59 -6.87
CA GLU A 35 -0.91 7.14 -8.22
C GLU A 35 -2.15 8.02 -8.34
N ILE A 36 -3.31 7.57 -7.85
CA ILE A 36 -4.54 8.38 -7.81
C ILE A 36 -4.28 9.71 -7.11
N ALA A 37 -3.70 9.68 -5.92
CA ALA A 37 -3.41 10.88 -5.14
C ALA A 37 -2.40 11.81 -5.85
N LEU A 38 -1.37 11.26 -6.50
CA LEU A 38 -0.36 12.03 -7.24
C LEU A 38 -0.95 12.81 -8.43
N PHE A 39 -2.02 12.30 -9.04
CA PHE A 39 -2.78 12.98 -10.10
C PHE A 39 -3.92 13.86 -9.54
N GLY A 40 -4.00 14.06 -8.22
CA GLY A 40 -5.00 14.90 -7.58
C GLY A 40 -6.36 14.22 -7.35
N GLY A 41 -6.45 12.90 -7.47
CA GLY A 41 -7.66 12.14 -7.18
C GLY A 41 -7.91 11.93 -5.68
N GLU A 42 -9.17 11.64 -5.35
CA GLU A 42 -9.66 11.38 -3.99
C GLU A 42 -9.34 9.92 -3.58
N ILE A 43 -8.88 9.70 -2.33
CA ILE A 43 -8.46 8.38 -1.84
C ILE A 43 -9.10 7.91 -0.53
N SER A 44 -10.03 8.66 0.05
CA SER A 44 -10.67 8.36 1.35
C SER A 44 -11.41 7.03 1.40
N ASN A 45 -11.88 6.53 0.25
CA ASN A 45 -12.53 5.22 0.14
C ASN A 45 -11.54 4.05 0.20
N PHE A 46 -10.24 4.30 0.08
CA PHE A 46 -9.20 3.26 -0.01
C PHE A 46 -8.27 3.23 1.20
N VAL A 47 -8.28 4.26 2.05
CA VAL A 47 -7.39 4.39 3.21
C VAL A 47 -8.12 5.00 4.39
N SER A 48 -7.59 4.79 5.60
CA SER A 48 -8.10 5.49 6.78
C SER A 48 -7.82 7.00 6.70
N PRO A 49 -8.60 7.84 7.40
CA PRO A 49 -8.43 9.30 7.37
C PRO A 49 -7.01 9.76 7.72
N ALA A 50 -6.38 9.15 8.73
CA ALA A 50 -5.00 9.47 9.10
C ALA A 50 -4.00 9.21 7.96
N VAL A 51 -4.14 8.08 7.26
CA VAL A 51 -3.28 7.73 6.13
C VAL A 51 -3.52 8.66 4.94
N ARG A 52 -4.77 9.06 4.69
CA ARG A 52 -5.08 10.06 3.67
C ARG A 52 -4.31 11.36 3.93
N ASP A 53 -4.37 11.86 5.15
CA ASP A 53 -3.74 13.13 5.53
C ASP A 53 -2.22 13.06 5.37
N ASP A 54 -1.60 11.95 5.79
CA ASP A 54 -0.17 11.70 5.60
C ASP A 54 0.23 11.65 4.12
N VAL A 55 -0.58 10.99 3.28
CA VAL A 55 -0.34 10.89 1.84
C VAL A 55 -0.44 12.25 1.17
N VAL A 56 -1.46 13.05 1.49
CA VAL A 56 -1.64 14.40 0.94
C VAL A 56 -0.47 15.30 1.35
N ALA A 57 -0.11 15.33 2.64
CA ALA A 57 1.01 16.12 3.13
C ALA A 57 2.35 15.71 2.48
N ARG A 58 2.51 14.42 2.14
CA ARG A 58 3.69 13.93 1.41
C ARG A 58 3.70 14.39 -0.05
N ILE A 59 2.55 14.39 -0.72
CA ILE A 59 2.43 14.81 -2.12
C ILE A 59 2.68 16.30 -2.28
N GLU A 60 2.20 17.13 -1.35
CA GLU A 60 2.48 18.58 -1.34
C GLU A 60 3.99 18.88 -1.29
N LYS A 61 4.78 18.05 -0.62
CA LYS A 61 6.25 18.19 -0.57
C LYS A 61 6.96 17.73 -1.84
N ILE A 62 6.40 16.75 -2.54
CA ILE A 62 7.04 16.12 -3.73
C ILE A 62 6.61 16.82 -5.02
N GLY A 63 5.43 17.46 -5.02
CA GLY A 63 4.77 17.97 -6.22
C GLY A 63 3.83 16.93 -6.83
N ARG A 64 2.74 17.40 -7.44
CA ARG A 64 1.79 16.56 -8.17
C ARG A 64 2.37 16.18 -9.53
N ARG A 65 1.98 15.01 -10.05
CA ARG A 65 2.36 14.59 -11.40
C ARG A 65 1.30 15.08 -12.37
N GLY A 66 1.71 15.82 -13.40
CA GLY A 66 0.83 16.26 -14.49
C GLY A 66 0.60 17.77 -14.58
N ASP A 67 1.16 18.56 -13.66
CA ASP A 67 1.19 20.03 -13.75
C ASP A 67 2.34 20.45 -14.70
N TYR A 68 2.18 20.20 -16.00
CA TYR A 68 3.03 20.71 -17.10
C TYR A 68 2.22 21.62 -18.01
#